data_AF-A0A2D6JPZ6-F1
#
_entry.id   AF-A0A2D6JPZ6-F1
#
_cell.length_a   1.000
_cell.length_b   1.000
_cell.length_c   1.000
_cell.angle_alpha   90.00
_cell.angle_beta   90.00
_cell.angle_gamma   90.00
#
_symmetry.space_group_name_H-M   'P 1'
#
loop_
_entity.id
_entity.type
_entity.pdbx_description
1 polymer ?
#
loop_
_entity_poly.entity_id
_entity_poly.type
_entity_poly.pdbx_seq_one_letter_code
_entity_poly.pdbx_strand_id
1 'polypeptide(L)'
;MVGGLGPLELSILLLLFFVLFGAQRLPELANALGRSKGEFNKGLNEATSMGDASRTVADLEAGGRTPDQVLMERAKAVGLDAAGMPIDELEKKVEALEALQATDENE
;
A
#
# COMPACT_ATOMS: atom_id res chain seq x y z
N MET A 1 -37.15 24.37 24.91
CA MET A 1 -35.92 25.09 24.54
C MET A 1 -34.99 24.11 23.85
N VAL A 2 -34.92 24.16 22.52
CA VAL A 2 -33.91 23.40 21.77
C VAL A 2 -32.73 24.34 21.59
N GLY A 3 -31.79 24.29 22.54
CA GLY A 3 -30.55 25.06 22.52
C GLY A 3 -29.44 24.26 21.83
N GLY A 4 -29.58 24.06 20.52
CA GLY A 4 -28.53 23.50 19.67
C GLY A 4 -28.11 24.54 18.64
N LEU A 5 -26.84 24.54 18.23
CA LEU A 5 -26.40 25.29 17.06
C LEU A 5 -27.12 24.69 15.85
N GLY A 6 -28.20 25.34 15.42
CA GLY A 6 -28.92 24.95 14.22
C GLY A 6 -28.14 25.30 12.96
N PRO A 7 -28.56 24.77 11.80
CA PRO A 7 -27.95 25.12 10.51
C PRO A 7 -27.94 26.64 10.25
N LEU A 8 -28.96 27.35 10.74
CA LEU A 8 -29.07 28.80 10.58
C LEU A 8 -28.02 29.56 11.39
N GLU A 9 -27.88 29.24 12.68
CA GLU A 9 -26.87 29.84 13.56
C GLU A 9 -25.46 29.55 13.05
N LEU A 10 -25.20 28.32 12.61
CA LEU A 10 -23.92 27.93 12.03
C LEU A 10 -23.62 28.71 10.74
N SER A 11 -24.62 28.93 9.89
CA SER A 11 -24.48 29.69 8.64
C SER A 11 -24.18 31.17 8.91
N ILE A 12 -24.83 31.79 9.91
CA ILE A 12 -24.55 33.17 10.31
C ILE A 12 -23.11 33.29 10.84
N LEU A 13 -22.67 32.34 11.67
CA LEU A 13 -21.30 32.33 12.20
C LEU A 13 -20.27 32.13 11.08
N LEU A 14 -20.57 31.27 10.11
CA LEU A 14 -19.74 31.04 8.93
C LEU A 14 -19.64 32.29 8.04
N LEU A 15 -20.77 32.99 7.83
CA LEU A 15 -20.79 34.25 7.10
C LEU A 15 -19.91 35.29 7.79
N LEU A 16 -20.08 35.46 9.11
CA LEU A 16 -19.26 36.38 9.90
C LEU A 16 -17.77 36.01 9.82
N PHE A 17 -17.43 34.72 9.91
CA PHE A 17 -16.08 34.24 9.73
C PHE A 17 -15.52 34.66 8.35
N PHE A 18 -16.28 34.46 7.27
CA PHE A 18 -15.83 34.85 5.93
C PHE A 18 -15.69 36.36 5.75
N VAL A 19 -16.50 37.18 6.44
CA VAL A 19 -16.33 38.64 6.42
C VAL A 19 -15.03 39.04 7.12
N LEU A 20 -14.68 38.40 8.24
CA LEU A 20 -13.48 38.74 9.02
C LEU A 20 -12.19 38.21 8.39
N PHE A 21 -12.21 36.96 7.91
CA PHE A 21 -11.01 36.24 7.47
C PHE A 21 -10.92 36.10 5.95
N GLY A 22 -12.05 36.16 5.24
CA GLY A 22 -12.14 35.95 3.79
C GLY A 22 -12.52 34.52 3.40
N ALA A 23 -13.15 34.36 2.22
CA ALA A 23 -13.64 33.08 1.69
C ALA A 23 -12.56 32.00 1.54
N GLN A 24 -11.31 32.41 1.37
CA GLN A 24 -10.21 31.53 0.99
C GLN A 24 -9.45 30.94 2.21
N ARG A 25 -9.62 31.52 3.41
CA ARG A 25 -8.94 31.06 4.64
C ARG A 25 -9.36 29.68 5.13
N LEU A 26 -10.66 29.35 5.07
CA LEU A 26 -11.11 28.00 5.44
C LEU A 26 -10.48 26.92 4.54
N PRO A 27 -10.49 27.05 3.20
CA PRO A 27 -9.77 26.14 2.30
C PRO A 27 -8.28 26.03 2.61
N GLU A 28 -7.57 27.13 2.86
CA GLU A 28 -6.14 27.10 3.19
C GLU A 28 -5.85 26.30 4.46
N LEU A 29 -6.59 26.59 5.53
CA LEU A 29 -6.43 25.93 6.82
C LEU A 29 -6.75 24.43 6.71
N ALA A 30 -7.81 24.08 5.99
CA ALA A 30 -8.17 22.67 5.74
C ALA A 30 -7.07 21.94 4.95
N ASN A 31 -6.50 22.56 3.92
CA ASN A 31 -5.41 21.98 3.14
C ASN A 31 -4.13 21.82 3.98
N ALA A 32 -3.74 22.84 4.73
CA ALA A 32 -2.55 22.80 5.59
C ALA A 32 -2.69 21.73 6.69
N LEU A 33 -3.84 21.69 7.36
CA LEU A 33 -4.14 20.70 8.39
C LEU A 33 -4.23 19.29 7.79
N GLY A 34 -4.83 19.14 6.61
CA GLY A 34 -4.92 17.87 5.89
C GLY A 34 -3.56 17.30 5.52
N ARG A 35 -2.66 18.14 4.98
CA ARG A 35 -1.27 17.74 4.69
C ARG A 35 -0.51 17.36 5.95
N SER A 36 -0.58 18.19 6.99
CA SER A 36 0.09 17.91 8.27
C SER A 36 -0.39 16.61 8.91
N LYS A 37 -1.71 16.38 8.95
CA LYS A 37 -2.30 15.11 9.42
C LYS A 37 -1.88 13.95 8.53
N GLY A 38 -1.84 14.12 7.21
CA GLY A 38 -1.42 13.09 6.27
C GLY A 38 0.02 12.63 6.51
N GLU A 39 0.96 13.57 6.54
CA GLU A 39 2.38 13.29 6.82
C GLU A 39 2.59 12.73 8.23
N PHE A 40 1.83 13.21 9.22
CA PHE A 40 1.88 12.66 10.58
C PHE A 40 1.43 11.20 10.62
N ASN A 41 0.30 10.85 9.99
CA ASN A 41 -0.16 9.46 9.92
C ASN A 41 0.80 8.57 9.12
N LYS A 42 1.38 9.09 8.03
CA LYS A 42 2.41 8.40 7.27
C LYS A 42 3.63 8.10 8.14
N GLY A 43 4.13 9.08 8.89
CA GLY A 43 5.23 8.91 9.82
C GLY A 43 4.92 7.91 10.95
N LEU A 44 3.70 7.92 11.50
CA LEU A 44 3.26 6.91 12.47
C LEU A 44 3.23 5.50 11.86
N ASN A 45 2.74 5.37 10.64
CA ASN A 45 2.66 4.09 9.94
C ASN A 45 4.06 3.58 9.58
N GLU A 46 4.98 4.44 9.14
CA GLU A 46 6.39 4.09 8.92
C GLU A 46 7.09 3.71 10.23
N ALA A 47 6.87 4.45 11.33
CA ALA A 47 7.42 4.10 12.65
C ALA A 47 6.88 2.77 13.18
N THR A 48 5.61 2.45 12.92
CA THR A 48 4.99 1.18 13.32
C THR A 48 5.39 0.04 12.37
N SER A 49 5.51 0.31 11.07
CA SER A 49 5.93 -0.64 10.03
C SER A 49 7.45 -0.86 10.00
N MET A 50 8.24 -0.03 10.68
CA MET A 50 9.64 -0.35 11.00
C MET A 50 9.76 -1.60 11.89
N GLY A 51 8.68 -1.98 12.58
CA GLY A 51 8.55 -3.27 13.28
C GLY A 51 8.01 -4.41 12.41
N ASP A 52 7.75 -4.18 11.12
CA ASP A 52 7.30 -5.21 10.18
C ASP A 52 8.51 -6.05 9.77
N ALA A 53 8.96 -6.87 10.72
CA ALA A 53 9.97 -7.89 10.53
C ALA A 53 9.63 -8.72 9.30
N SER A 54 8.36 -8.90 8.92
CA SER A 54 7.94 -9.62 7.71
C SER A 54 8.52 -9.04 6.42
N ARG A 55 8.58 -7.70 6.27
CA ARG A 55 9.13 -7.08 5.05
C ARG A 55 10.64 -7.18 4.99
N THR A 56 11.30 -7.00 6.13
CA THR A 56 12.75 -7.13 6.26
C THR A 56 13.16 -8.59 6.13
N VAL A 57 12.41 -9.51 6.74
CA VAL A 57 12.58 -10.96 6.64
C VAL A 57 12.31 -11.43 5.22
N ALA A 58 11.29 -10.93 4.52
CA ALA A 58 11.09 -11.25 3.10
C ALA A 58 12.27 -10.78 2.22
N ASP A 59 12.81 -9.58 2.47
CA ASP A 59 14.01 -9.08 1.79
C ASP A 59 15.27 -9.92 2.13
N LEU A 60 15.39 -10.37 3.39
CA LEU A 60 16.48 -11.25 3.85
C LEU A 60 16.32 -12.71 3.38
N GLU A 61 15.11 -13.26 3.35
CA GLU A 61 14.75 -14.61 2.89
C GLU A 61 14.90 -14.72 1.37
N ALA A 62 14.66 -13.63 0.64
CA ALA A 62 15.06 -13.50 -0.75
C ALA A 62 16.60 -13.56 -0.91
N GLY A 63 17.38 -13.50 0.18
CA GLY A 63 18.83 -13.71 0.16
C GLY A 63 19.60 -12.70 -0.69
N GLY A 64 19.02 -11.51 -0.93
CA GLY A 64 19.56 -10.52 -1.87
C GLY A 64 19.42 -10.90 -3.35
N ARG A 65 18.58 -11.89 -3.69
CA ARG A 65 18.29 -12.30 -5.06
C ARG A 65 17.15 -11.46 -5.62
N THR A 66 17.29 -11.04 -6.87
CA THR A 66 16.20 -10.34 -7.57
C THR A 66 15.03 -11.30 -7.81
N PRO A 67 13.77 -10.81 -7.92
CA PRO A 67 12.59 -11.65 -8.18
C PRO A 67 12.79 -12.62 -9.34
N ASP A 68 13.46 -12.15 -10.40
CA ASP A 68 13.81 -12.94 -11.58
C ASP A 68 14.69 -14.16 -11.26
N GLN A 69 15.64 -14.04 -10.32
CA GLN A 69 16.52 -15.14 -9.92
C GLN A 69 15.76 -16.22 -9.14
N VAL A 70 14.80 -15.81 -8.30
CA VAL A 70 13.94 -16.75 -7.57
C VAL A 70 13.06 -17.53 -8.54
N LEU A 71 12.48 -16.86 -9.54
CA LEU A 71 11.70 -17.51 -10.60
C LEU A 71 12.55 -18.44 -11.47
N MET A 72 13.76 -18.04 -11.84
CA MET A 72 14.69 -18.90 -12.59
C MET A 72 15.12 -20.15 -11.80
N GLU A 73 15.31 -20.03 -10.49
CA GLU A 73 15.66 -21.18 -9.65
C GLU A 73 14.49 -22.15 -9.45
N ARG A 74 13.26 -21.63 -9.29
CA ARG A 74 12.04 -22.45 -9.30
C ARG A 74 11.82 -23.14 -10.64
N ALA A 75 11.99 -22.42 -11.76
CA ALA A 75 11.93 -22.99 -13.10
C ALA A 75 12.93 -24.13 -13.28
N LYS A 76 14.18 -23.94 -12.82
CA LYS A 76 15.21 -24.97 -12.88
C LYS A 76 14.89 -26.18 -12.00
N ALA A 77 14.27 -25.99 -10.83
CA ALA A 77 13.85 -27.07 -9.95
C ALA A 77 12.75 -27.94 -10.57
N VAL A 78 11.84 -27.35 -11.34
CA VAL A 78 10.80 -28.08 -12.11
C VAL A 78 11.29 -28.56 -13.48
N GLY A 79 12.57 -28.39 -13.80
CA GLY A 79 13.19 -28.87 -15.05
C GLY A 79 12.93 -28.01 -16.28
N LEU A 80 12.45 -26.77 -16.11
CA LEU A 80 12.31 -25.78 -17.19
C LEU A 80 13.62 -25.02 -17.42
N ASP A 81 14.05 -24.90 -18.68
CA ASP A 81 15.14 -24.01 -19.07
C ASP A 81 14.60 -22.57 -19.22
N ALA A 82 15.02 -21.69 -18.31
CA ALA A 82 14.55 -20.31 -18.24
C ALA A 82 15.22 -19.38 -19.28
N ALA A 83 16.21 -19.87 -20.04
CA ALA A 83 16.97 -19.04 -20.97
C ALA A 83 16.12 -18.59 -22.18
N GLY A 84 15.80 -17.28 -22.22
CA GLY A 84 15.17 -16.64 -23.38
C GLY A 84 13.62 -16.64 -23.39
N MET A 85 12.98 -17.03 -22.30
CA MET A 85 11.51 -16.97 -22.15
C MET A 85 11.08 -15.64 -21.50
N PRO A 86 9.97 -15.00 -21.94
CA PRO A 86 9.41 -13.84 -21.23
C PRO A 86 8.92 -14.23 -19.83
N ILE A 87 9.14 -13.33 -18.86
CA ILE A 87 8.89 -13.58 -17.43
C ILE A 87 7.44 -14.02 -17.16
N ASP A 88 6.47 -13.38 -17.80
CA ASP A 88 5.03 -13.66 -17.62
C ASP A 88 4.62 -15.08 -18.06
N GLU A 89 5.30 -15.65 -19.06
CA GLU A 89 5.05 -17.02 -19.49
C GLU A 89 5.75 -18.04 -18.59
N LEU A 90 6.93 -17.68 -18.09
CA LEU A 90 7.70 -18.52 -17.19
C LEU A 90 6.93 -18.75 -15.89
N GLU A 91 6.37 -17.69 -15.31
CA GLU A 91 5.54 -17.75 -14.09
C GLU A 91 4.37 -18.73 -14.27
N LYS A 92 3.60 -18.60 -15.35
CA LYS A 92 2.45 -19.48 -15.64
C LYS A 92 2.85 -20.94 -15.85
N LYS A 93 3.98 -21.20 -16.51
CA LYS A 93 4.46 -22.57 -16.77
C LYS A 93 5.02 -23.22 -15.51
N VAL A 94 5.71 -22.46 -14.67
CA VAL A 94 6.20 -22.92 -13.36
C VAL A 94 5.01 -23.27 -12.46
N GLU A 95 4.04 -22.37 -12.34
CA GLU A 95 2.85 -22.60 -11.50
C GLU A 95 2.04 -23.82 -11.95
N ALA A 96 1.86 -24.00 -13.26
CA ALA A 96 1.17 -25.16 -13.82
C ALA A 96 1.92 -26.49 -13.57
N LEU A 97 3.25 -26.50 -13.66
CA LEU A 97 4.06 -27.71 -13.40
C LEU A 97 4.16 -28.02 -11.92
N GLU A 98 4.26 -27.00 -11.06
CA GLU A 98 4.21 -27.16 -9.59
C GLU A 98 2.87 -27.76 -9.16
N ALA A 99 1.75 -27.31 -9.73
CA ALA A 99 0.43 -27.85 -9.43
C ALA A 99 0.29 -29.33 -9.84
N LEU A 100 0.91 -29.73 -10.96
CA LEU A 100 0.92 -31.13 -11.40
C LEU A 100 1.79 -32.00 -10.49
N GLN A 101 3.00 -31.56 -10.14
CA GLN A 101 3.91 -32.31 -9.25
C GLN A 101 3.33 -32.46 -7.83
N ALA A 102 2.64 -31.45 -7.30
CA ALA A 102 1.98 -31.52 -6.00
C ALA A 102 0.78 -32.51 -5.98
N THR A 103 0.24 -32.86 -7.16
CA THR A 103 -0.84 -33.82 -7.29
C THR A 103 -0.29 -35.26 -7.34
N ASP A 104 0.89 -35.46 -7.93
CA ASP A 104 1.55 -36.77 -8.05
C ASP A 104 2.24 -37.23 -6.75
N GLU A 105 2.61 -36.34 -5.82
CA GLU A 105 3.24 -36.69 -4.54
C GLU A 105 2.25 -37.13 -3.43
N ASN A 106 0.93 -37.05 -3.67
CA ASN A 106 -0.12 -37.38 -2.67
C ASN A 106 -0.90 -38.68 -2.96
N GLU A 107 -0.44 -39.52 -3.90
CA GLU A 107 -0.87 -40.93 -4.08
C GLU A 107 0.18 -41.92 -3.57
#